data_AF-A0A836U5L3-F1
#
_entry.id   AF-A0A836U5L3-F1
#
_cell.length_a   1.000
_cell.length_b   1.000
_cell.length_c   1.000
_cell.angle_alpha   90.00
_cell.angle_beta   90.00
_cell.angle_gamma   90.00
#
_symmetry.space_group_name_H-M   'P 1'
#
loop_
_entity.id
_entity.type
_entity.pdbx_description
1 polymer ?
#
loop_
_entity_poly.entity_id
_entity_poly.type
_entity_poly.pdbx_seq_one_letter_code
_entity_poly.pdbx_strand_id
1 'polypeptide(L)'
;ECAVIGVADALKGDVPLGVIVLKAGVDRPHEEIVAELIQMVRTQIGPVASFKATVIVKRLPKTRSGKVLRGTMKRIADGVEYRMPATIDEPAILEEIAQALAALGYPPAQP
;
A
#
# COMPACT_ATOMS: atom_id res chain seq x y z
N GLU A 1 -9.65 -6.79 -3.34
CA GLU A 1 -9.23 -6.92 -1.92
C GLU A 1 -8.34 -5.74 -1.54
N CYS A 2 -7.91 -5.60 -0.28
CA CYS A 2 -7.05 -4.49 0.12
C CYS A 2 -6.15 -4.81 1.32
N ALA A 3 -5.09 -4.00 1.45
CA ALA A 3 -4.29 -3.88 2.65
C ALA A 3 -4.08 -2.40 2.99
N VAL A 4 -3.89 -2.12 4.28
CA VAL A 4 -3.46 -0.80 4.76
C VAL A 4 -2.17 -1.01 5.54
N ILE A 5 -1.17 -0.16 5.27
CA ILE A 5 0.11 -0.13 5.97
C ILE A 5 0.32 1.25 6.58
N GLY A 6 0.99 1.33 7.73
CA GLY A 6 1.48 2.60 8.28
C GLY A 6 2.85 2.89 7.69
N VAL A 7 3.00 4.01 6.99
CA VAL A 7 4.25 4.48 6.40
C VAL A 7 4.79 5.66 7.19
N ALA A 8 6.12 5.77 7.27
CA ALA A 8 6.77 6.80 8.07
C ALA A 8 6.37 8.22 7.64
N ASP A 9 6.07 9.06 8.63
CA ASP A 9 5.77 10.49 8.47
C ASP A 9 6.50 11.30 9.54
N ALA A 10 7.25 12.33 9.14
CA ALA A 10 8.12 13.08 10.04
C ALA A 10 7.38 13.80 11.19
N LEU A 11 6.09 14.11 11.02
CA LEU A 11 5.30 14.84 12.01
C LEU A 11 4.38 13.92 12.83
N LYS A 12 3.87 12.87 12.20
CA LYS A 12 2.85 11.98 12.78
C LYS A 12 3.40 10.62 13.20
N GLY A 13 4.67 10.35 12.95
CA GLY A 13 5.30 9.05 13.15
C GLY A 13 4.93 8.09 12.02
N ASP A 14 3.67 7.68 11.96
CA ASP A 14 3.12 6.85 10.88
C ASP A 14 1.80 7.45 10.34
N VAL A 15 1.59 7.35 9.03
CA VAL A 15 0.31 7.64 8.37
C VAL A 15 -0.17 6.44 7.55
N PRO A 16 -1.48 6.21 7.41
CA PRO A 16 -1.96 5.05 6.68
C PRO A 16 -1.90 5.25 5.16
N LEU A 17 -1.41 4.23 4.46
CA LEU A 17 -1.38 4.09 3.02
C LEU A 17 -2.17 2.85 2.60
N GLY A 18 -3.12 3.01 1.68
CA GLY A 18 -3.91 1.90 1.14
C GLY A 18 -3.23 1.24 -0.07
N VAL A 19 -3.31 -0.09 -0.13
CA VAL A 19 -2.88 -0.91 -1.27
C VAL A 19 -4.07 -1.72 -1.73
N ILE A 20 -4.60 -1.41 -2.91
CA ILE A 20 -5.93 -1.85 -3.35
C ILE A 20 -5.81 -2.73 -4.58
N VAL A 21 -6.54 -3.84 -4.58
CA VAL A 21 -6.71 -4.71 -5.76
C VAL A 21 -8.16 -4.60 -6.20
N LEU A 22 -8.36 -4.10 -7.41
CA LEU A 22 -9.68 -4.01 -8.04
C LEU A 22 -10.20 -5.39 -8.43
N LYS A 23 -11.52 -5.51 -8.55
CA LYS A 23 -12.13 -6.69 -9.16
C LYS A 23 -11.83 -6.71 -10.66
N ALA A 24 -11.83 -7.90 -11.26
CA ALA A 24 -11.69 -8.04 -12.70
C ALA A 24 -12.79 -7.26 -13.45
N GLY A 25 -12.43 -6.65 -14.58
CA GLY A 25 -13.36 -5.91 -15.44
C GLY A 25 -13.66 -4.47 -14.99
N VAL A 26 -12.99 -3.94 -13.98
CA VAL A 26 -13.06 -2.51 -13.66
C VAL A 26 -12.22 -1.73 -14.67
N ASP A 27 -12.85 -0.86 -15.45
CA ASP A 27 -12.27 -0.03 -16.51
C ASP A 27 -12.25 1.47 -16.16
N ARG A 28 -12.72 1.82 -14.95
CA ARG A 28 -12.73 3.19 -14.44
C ARG A 28 -11.31 3.75 -14.27
N PRO A 29 -11.12 5.06 -14.47
CA PRO A 29 -9.83 5.71 -14.21
C PRO A 29 -9.37 5.48 -12.77
N HIS A 30 -8.13 5.03 -12.60
CA HIS A 30 -7.58 4.73 -11.29
C HIS A 30 -7.57 5.95 -10.36
N GLU A 31 -7.31 7.15 -10.90
CA GLU A 31 -7.29 8.42 -10.16
C GLU A 31 -8.64 8.75 -9.51
N GLU A 32 -9.75 8.51 -10.21
CA GLU A 32 -11.10 8.72 -9.68
C GLU A 32 -11.36 7.76 -8.51
N ILE A 33 -11.04 6.48 -8.69
CA ILE A 33 -11.22 5.47 -7.64
C ILE A 33 -10.37 5.83 -6.42
N VAL A 34 -9.11 6.25 -6.61
CA VAL A 34 -8.23 6.66 -5.52
C VAL A 34 -8.84 7.84 -4.74
N ALA A 35 -9.31 8.87 -5.43
CA ALA A 35 -9.93 10.04 -4.82
C ALA A 35 -11.21 9.67 -4.04
N GLU A 36 -12.06 8.83 -4.62
CA GLU A 36 -13.28 8.33 -3.98
C GLU A 36 -12.97 7.52 -2.72
N LEU A 37 -11.96 6.64 -2.76
CA LEU A 37 -11.57 5.83 -1.60
C LEU A 37 -11.04 6.71 -0.46
N ILE A 38 -10.20 7.70 -0.77
CA ILE A 38 -9.70 8.65 0.23
C ILE A 38 -10.87 9.42 0.87
N GLN A 39 -11.79 9.93 0.03
CA GLN A 39 -12.95 10.66 0.52
C GLN A 39 -13.88 9.77 1.33
N MET A 40 -14.07 8.52 0.92
CA MET A 40 -14.90 7.56 1.63
C MET A 40 -14.35 7.26 3.03
N VAL A 41 -13.05 7.04 3.17
CA VAL A 41 -12.41 6.83 4.48
C VAL A 41 -12.53 8.08 5.35
N ARG A 42 -12.32 9.27 4.77
CA ARG A 42 -12.50 10.55 5.46
C ARG A 42 -13.93 10.73 5.97
N THR A 43 -14.93 10.34 5.19
CA THR A 43 -16.34 10.45 5.57
C THR A 43 -16.73 9.42 6.64
N GLN A 44 -16.30 8.17 6.49
CA GLN A 44 -16.73 7.07 7.38
C GLN A 44 -15.97 7.01 8.71
N ILE A 45 -14.66 7.27 8.69
CA ILE A 45 -13.81 7.19 9.90
C ILE A 45 -13.54 8.58 10.46
N GLY A 46 -13.48 9.59 9.59
CA GLY A 46 -13.21 10.97 9.97
C GLY A 46 -11.80 11.45 9.59
N PRO A 47 -11.56 12.77 9.64
CA PRO A 47 -10.26 13.37 9.33
C PRO A 47 -9.09 12.85 10.18
N VAL A 48 -9.39 12.36 11.39
CA VAL A 48 -8.41 11.81 12.35
C VAL A 48 -7.64 10.62 11.78
N ALA A 49 -8.24 9.85 10.86
CA ALA A 49 -7.58 8.73 10.22
C ALA A 49 -6.36 9.14 9.39
N SER A 50 -6.27 10.41 8.96
CA SER A 50 -5.17 10.93 8.13
C SER A 50 -4.87 10.09 6.88
N PHE A 51 -5.87 9.38 6.35
CA PHE A 51 -5.76 8.58 5.13
C PHE A 51 -5.74 9.49 3.91
N LYS A 52 -4.59 9.59 3.26
CA LYS A 52 -4.35 10.55 2.16
C LYS A 52 -3.74 9.91 0.91
N ALA A 53 -3.25 8.68 1.00
CA ALA A 53 -2.56 8.00 -0.10
C ALA A 53 -3.11 6.58 -0.25
N THR A 54 -3.35 6.21 -1.51
CA THR A 54 -3.72 4.85 -1.90
C THR A 54 -3.08 4.54 -3.24
N VAL A 55 -2.66 3.30 -3.42
CA VAL A 55 -2.17 2.78 -4.70
C VAL A 55 -3.01 1.59 -5.13
N ILE A 56 -3.29 1.51 -6.43
CA ILE A 56 -3.94 0.35 -7.04
C ILE A 56 -2.85 -0.57 -7.61
N VAL A 57 -2.90 -1.85 -7.23
CA VAL A 57 -1.95 -2.89 -7.64
C VAL A 57 -2.70 -4.09 -8.20
N LYS A 58 -2.00 -4.92 -8.97
CA LYS A 58 -2.59 -6.12 -9.58
C LYS A 58 -2.94 -7.19 -8.54
N ARG A 59 -2.15 -7.30 -7.48
CA ARG A 59 -2.24 -8.33 -6.44
C ARG A 59 -1.45 -7.91 -5.20
N LEU A 60 -1.75 -8.54 -4.06
CA LEU A 60 -1.02 -8.34 -2.81
C LEU A 60 -0.01 -9.47 -2.59
N PRO A 61 1.17 -9.19 -2.02
CA PRO A 61 2.13 -10.23 -1.67
C PRO A 61 1.59 -11.05 -0.51
N LYS A 62 1.53 -12.37 -0.69
CA LYS A 62 0.97 -13.30 0.30
C LYS A 62 1.94 -14.41 0.62
N THR A 63 1.73 -15.04 1.77
CA THR A 63 2.33 -16.35 2.03
C THR A 63 1.54 -17.44 1.31
N ARG A 64 2.08 -18.66 1.22
CA ARG A 64 1.38 -19.84 0.69
C ARG A 64 0.05 -20.18 1.38
N SER A 65 -0.19 -19.68 2.60
CA SER A 65 -1.48 -19.81 3.30
C SER A 65 -2.43 -18.63 3.10
N GLY A 66 -2.07 -17.68 2.24
CA GLY A 66 -2.88 -16.50 1.91
C GLY A 66 -2.70 -15.29 2.84
N LYS A 67 -1.85 -15.39 3.88
CA LYS A 67 -1.57 -14.24 4.76
C LYS A 67 -0.88 -13.12 3.97
N VAL A 68 -1.47 -11.92 3.98
CA VAL A 68 -0.90 -10.70 3.37
C VAL A 68 0.35 -10.24 4.13
N LEU A 69 1.43 -9.98 3.41
CA LEU A 69 2.74 -9.58 3.92
C LEU A 69 2.85 -8.06 4.19
N ARG A 70 1.95 -7.53 5.03
CA ARG A 70 1.89 -6.09 5.37
C ARG A 70 3.21 -5.53 5.92
N GLY A 71 3.90 -6.29 6.76
CA GLY A 71 5.18 -5.87 7.34
C GLY A 71 6.28 -5.69 6.29
N THR A 72 6.32 -6.55 5.27
CA THR A 72 7.27 -6.42 4.15
C THR A 72 6.93 -5.19 3.30
N MET A 73 5.66 -4.98 2.99
CA MET A 73 5.22 -3.77 2.26
C MET A 73 5.56 -2.48 3.02
N LYS A 74 5.39 -2.45 4.35
CA LYS A 74 5.82 -1.31 5.19
C LYS A 74 7.31 -1.04 5.03
N ARG A 75 8.16 -2.07 5.16
CA ARG A 75 9.62 -1.90 5.04
C ARG A 75 10.03 -1.39 3.65
N ILE A 76 9.38 -1.87 2.59
CA ILE A 76 9.58 -1.35 1.23
C ILE A 76 9.21 0.15 1.16
N ALA A 77 8.03 0.52 1.67
CA ALA A 77 7.56 1.90 1.67
C ALA A 77 8.44 2.84 2.51
N ASP A 78 9.02 2.35 3.60
CA ASP A 78 9.91 3.11 4.47
C ASP A 78 11.38 3.10 3.99
N GLY A 79 11.70 2.36 2.93
CA GLY A 79 13.08 2.23 2.42
C GLY A 79 14.00 1.46 3.36
N VAL A 80 13.43 0.63 4.24
CA VAL A 80 14.15 -0.16 5.23
C VAL A 80 14.46 -1.54 4.67
N GLU A 81 15.70 -2.01 4.83
CA GLU A 81 16.10 -3.35 4.41
C GLU A 81 15.17 -4.41 5.01
N TYR A 82 14.74 -5.38 4.20
CA TYR A 82 13.89 -6.48 4.61
C TYR A 82 14.44 -7.81 4.12
N ARG A 83 14.16 -8.87 4.89
CA ARG A 83 14.42 -10.24 4.45
C ARG A 83 13.20 -10.77 3.74
N MET A 84 13.41 -11.35 2.55
CA MET A 84 12.34 -12.01 1.81
C MET A 84 11.74 -13.15 2.67
N PRO A 85 10.42 -13.15 2.94
CA PRO A 85 9.80 -14.22 3.70
C PRO A 85 9.91 -15.56 2.97
N ALA A 86 10.46 -16.58 3.62
CA ALA A 86 10.65 -17.91 3.00
C ALA A 86 9.34 -18.59 2.55
N THR A 87 8.21 -18.16 3.12
CA THR A 87 6.87 -18.70 2.83
C THR A 87 6.08 -17.86 1.84
N ILE A 88 6.70 -16.85 1.20
CA ILE A 88 6.06 -16.09 0.12
C ILE A 88 5.67 -17.02 -1.03
N ASP A 89 4.52 -16.76 -1.65
CA ASP A 89 4.05 -17.49 -2.83
C ASP A 89 4.79 -17.05 -4.09
N GLU A 90 4.81 -15.74 -4.35
CA GLU A 90 5.35 -15.13 -5.56
C GLU A 90 6.26 -13.94 -5.19
N PRO A 91 7.59 -14.15 -5.11
CA PRO A 91 8.55 -13.11 -4.77
C PRO A 91 8.48 -11.85 -5.65
N ALA A 92 8.19 -12.01 -6.94
CA ALA A 92 8.13 -10.92 -7.91
C ALA A 92 7.10 -9.84 -7.54
N ILE A 93 6.07 -10.19 -6.76
CA ILE A 93 5.07 -9.22 -6.30
C ILE A 93 5.72 -8.12 -5.45
N LEU A 94 6.80 -8.43 -4.71
CA LEU A 94 7.47 -7.41 -3.90
C LEU A 94 8.08 -6.29 -4.76
N GLU A 95 8.62 -6.64 -5.93
CA GLU A 95 9.13 -5.68 -6.91
C GLU A 95 7.97 -4.85 -7.52
N GLU A 96 6.85 -5.50 -7.88
CA GLU A 96 5.65 -4.82 -8.38
C GLU A 96 5.10 -3.81 -7.36
N ILE A 97 5.09 -4.18 -6.07
CA ILE A 97 4.71 -3.29 -4.98
C ILE A 97 5.71 -2.13 -4.84
N ALA A 98 7.01 -2.41 -4.90
CA ALA A 98 8.03 -1.37 -4.82
C ALA A 98 7.88 -0.33 -5.95
N GLN A 99 7.63 -0.76 -7.18
CA GLN A 99 7.39 0.12 -8.32
C GLN A 99 6.12 0.97 -8.14
N ALA A 100 5.04 0.36 -7.64
CA ALA A 100 3.79 1.06 -7.38
C ALA A 100 3.93 2.11 -6.27
N LEU A 101 4.71 1.79 -5.22
CA LEU A 101 5.04 2.72 -4.13
C LEU A 101 5.96 3.85 -4.60
N ALA A 102 6.95 3.55 -5.46
CA ALA A 102 7.84 4.55 -6.04
C ALA A 102 7.08 5.58 -6.89
N ALA A 103 6.05 5.16 -7.63
CA ALA A 103 5.18 6.07 -8.37
C ALA A 103 4.39 7.03 -7.46
N LEU A 104 4.22 6.70 -6.17
CA LEU A 104 3.64 7.58 -5.15
C LEU A 104 4.69 8.39 -4.37
N GLY A 105 5.98 8.22 -4.65
CA GLY A 105 7.07 8.90 -3.94
C GLY A 105 7.56 8.18 -2.68
N TYR A 106 7.34 6.87 -2.56
CA TYR A 106 7.89 6.04 -1.49
C TYR A 106 9.05 5.16 -1.98
N PRO A 107 10.15 5.03 -1.21
CA PRO A 107 10.39 5.71 0.05
C PRO A 107 10.58 7.23 -0.13
N PRO A 108 10.16 8.03 0.86
CA PRO A 108 10.44 9.46 0.82
C PRO A 108 11.95 9.67 0.79
N ALA A 109 12.41 10.69 0.07
CA ALA A 109 13.81 11.11 0.13
C ALA A 109 14.18 11.30 1.61
N GLN A 110 15.19 10.57 2.08
CA GLN A 110 15.71 10.76 3.43
C GLN A 110 16.14 12.22 3.57
N PRO A 111 15.73 12.91 4.65
CA PRO A 111 16.19 14.26 4.93
C PRO A 111 17.71 14.32 5.12
#